data_AF-A0A940X6A9-F1
#
_entry.id   AF-A0A940X6A9-F1
#
_cell.length_a   1.000
_cell.length_b   1.000
_cell.length_c   1.000
_cell.angle_alpha   90.00
_cell.angle_beta   90.00
_cell.angle_gamma   90.00
#
_symmetry.space_group_name_H-M   'P 1'
#
loop_
_entity.id
_entity.type
_entity.pdbx_description
1 polymer ?
#
loop_
_entity_poly.entity_id
_entity_poly.type
_entity_poly.pdbx_seq_one_letter_code
_entity_poly.pdbx_strand_id
1 'polypeptide(L)'
;MYHTKGFVRQRGSLVFEDAIKYYDIKNPNYNGIRGNWQGNNSNYIDGASDNFKAFKNTKLTTKTIEEAAFETWTGKQAYKQGFTKATVITDNDNLVLIEFTKQ
;
A
#
# COMPACT_ATOMS: atom_id res chain seq x y z
N MET A 1 -14.95 -23.75 7.61
CA MET A 1 -15.71 -22.51 7.85
C MET A 1 -14.77 -21.48 8.46
N TYR A 2 -14.76 -20.27 7.87
CA TYR A 2 -14.15 -18.97 8.24
C TYR A 2 -13.23 -18.91 9.46
N HIS A 3 -12.05 -18.25 9.37
CA HIS A 3 -11.44 -17.36 10.40
C HIS A 3 -9.98 -16.91 10.11
N THR A 4 -9.26 -17.44 9.11
CA THR A 4 -7.85 -17.05 8.89
C THR A 4 -7.66 -15.69 8.18
N LYS A 5 -8.47 -15.37 7.16
CA LYS A 5 -8.31 -14.11 6.39
C LYS A 5 -8.49 -12.85 7.24
N GLY A 6 -9.41 -12.86 8.20
CA GLY A 6 -9.64 -11.73 9.12
C GLY A 6 -8.50 -11.53 10.11
N PHE A 7 -8.02 -12.63 10.69
CA PHE A 7 -6.93 -12.61 11.67
C PHE A 7 -5.59 -12.17 11.07
N VAL A 8 -5.27 -12.62 9.85
CA VAL A 8 -4.04 -12.20 9.14
C VAL A 8 -4.09 -10.70 8.78
N ARG A 9 -5.25 -10.18 8.37
CA ARG A 9 -5.42 -8.74 8.06
C ARG A 9 -5.28 -7.84 9.30
N GLN A 10 -5.76 -8.30 10.46
CA GLN A 10 -5.56 -7.58 11.72
C GLN A 10 -4.07 -7.53 12.09
N ARG A 11 -3.34 -8.65 11.97
CA ARG A 11 -1.88 -8.68 12.21
C ARG A 11 -1.10 -7.77 11.25
N GLY A 12 -1.45 -7.76 9.97
CA GLY A 12 -0.80 -6.88 8.99
C GLY A 12 -0.95 -5.39 9.32
N SER A 13 -2.12 -4.99 9.82
CA SER A 13 -2.36 -3.58 10.20
C SER A 13 -1.55 -3.19 11.44
N LEU A 14 -1.44 -4.09 12.43
CA LEU A 14 -0.61 -3.88 13.62
C LEU A 14 0.89 -3.76 13.26
N VAL A 15 1.40 -4.66 12.43
CA VAL A 15 2.81 -4.60 11.98
C VAL A 15 3.08 -3.30 11.21
N PHE A 16 2.14 -2.85 10.39
CA PHE A 16 2.25 -1.57 9.69
C PHE A 16 2.30 -0.40 10.68
N GLU A 17 1.37 -0.35 11.63
CA GLU A 17 1.31 0.69 12.67
C GLU A 17 2.59 0.72 13.53
N ASP A 18 3.07 -0.44 13.97
CA ASP A 18 4.31 -0.55 14.76
C ASP A 18 5.53 -0.09 13.96
N ALA A 19 5.58 -0.39 12.66
CA ALA A 19 6.64 0.11 11.79
C ALA A 19 6.60 1.64 11.69
N ILE A 20 5.42 2.25 11.50
CA ILE A 20 5.28 3.71 11.48
C ILE A 20 5.74 4.32 12.81
N LYS A 21 5.26 3.80 13.95
CA LYS A 21 5.70 4.26 15.29
C LYS A 21 7.21 4.17 15.47
N TYR A 22 7.82 3.06 15.04
CA TYR A 22 9.26 2.88 15.09
C TYR A 22 9.99 3.94 14.26
N TYR A 23 9.54 4.21 13.03
CA TYR A 23 10.15 5.22 12.16
C TYR A 23 9.92 6.65 12.66
N ASP A 24 8.75 6.96 13.24
CA ASP A 24 8.49 8.26 13.87
C ASP A 24 9.49 8.53 15.01
N ILE A 25 9.90 7.51 15.77
CA ILE A 25 10.88 7.64 16.85
C ILE A 25 12.32 7.71 16.29
N LYS A 26 12.66 6.83 15.34
CA LYS A 26 14.05 6.63 14.89
C LYS A 26 14.48 7.55 13.77
N ASN A 27 13.53 8.05 12.99
CA ASN A 27 13.79 8.94 11.87
C ASN A 27 12.63 9.95 11.71
N PRO A 28 12.37 10.82 12.69
CA PRO A 28 11.20 11.71 12.70
C PRO A 28 11.05 12.62 11.48
N ASN A 29 12.11 12.76 10.67
CA ASN A 29 12.15 13.61 9.48
C ASN A 29 11.89 12.85 8.17
N TYR A 30 11.41 11.59 8.22
CA TYR A 30 11.03 10.90 6.99
C TYR A 30 9.80 11.59 6.37
N ASN A 31 9.86 11.85 5.06
CA ASN A 31 8.82 12.62 4.36
C ASN A 31 7.64 11.77 3.86
N GLY A 32 7.78 10.44 3.90
CA GLY A 32 6.76 9.53 3.42
C GLY A 32 7.17 8.07 3.46
N ILE A 33 6.24 7.20 3.06
CA ILE A 33 6.42 5.76 2.95
C ILE A 33 6.14 5.31 1.52
N ARG A 34 6.73 4.17 1.12
CA ARG A 34 6.54 3.65 -0.25
C ARG A 34 5.84 2.30 -0.24
N GLY A 35 4.77 2.20 -1.02
CA GLY A 35 4.17 0.94 -1.42
C GLY A 35 4.92 0.37 -2.62
N ASN A 36 5.64 -0.74 -2.44
CA ASN A 36 6.31 -1.49 -3.51
C ASN A 36 5.48 -2.74 -3.84
N TRP A 37 4.77 -2.70 -4.97
CA TRP A 37 3.79 -3.72 -5.33
C TRP A 37 4.19 -4.38 -6.65
N GLN A 38 4.59 -5.64 -6.59
CA GLN A 38 5.08 -6.36 -7.76
C GLN A 38 3.92 -7.02 -8.53
N GLY A 39 4.00 -6.94 -9.86
CA GLY A 39 3.07 -7.57 -10.81
C GLY A 39 3.53 -8.94 -11.31
N ASN A 40 4.80 -9.31 -11.07
CA ASN A 40 5.35 -10.62 -11.44
C ASN A 40 6.38 -11.08 -10.39
N ASN A 41 5.96 -11.90 -9.43
CA ASN A 41 6.80 -12.53 -8.43
C ASN A 41 6.16 -13.85 -7.96
N SER A 42 6.92 -14.95 -8.06
CA SER A 42 6.51 -16.31 -7.68
C SER A 42 6.21 -16.49 -6.19
N ASN A 43 6.60 -15.55 -5.33
CA ASN A 43 6.25 -15.55 -3.92
C ASN A 43 4.76 -15.22 -3.66
N TYR A 44 4.03 -14.69 -4.65
CA TYR A 44 2.59 -14.45 -4.55
C TYR A 44 1.81 -15.61 -5.17
N ILE A 45 0.70 -16.01 -4.53
CA ILE A 45 -0.14 -17.14 -4.96
C ILE A 45 -0.60 -16.99 -6.41
N ASP A 46 -0.93 -15.78 -6.85
CA ASP A 46 -1.34 -15.51 -8.23
C ASP A 46 -0.28 -14.72 -9.02
N GLY A 47 1.00 -14.82 -8.64
CA GLY A 47 2.11 -14.16 -9.34
C GLY A 47 2.19 -12.63 -9.18
N ALA A 48 1.17 -11.98 -8.58
CA ALA A 48 1.14 -10.54 -8.33
C ALA A 48 0.63 -10.22 -6.92
N SER A 49 1.12 -9.12 -6.34
CA SER A 49 0.64 -8.63 -5.05
C SER A 49 -0.80 -8.12 -5.13
N ASP A 50 -1.57 -8.28 -4.05
CA ASP A 50 -2.97 -7.84 -4.02
C ASP A 50 -3.12 -6.32 -4.19
N ASN A 51 -2.17 -5.52 -3.68
CA ASN A 51 -2.17 -4.07 -3.90
C ASN A 51 -1.92 -3.71 -5.37
N PHE A 52 -1.04 -4.45 -6.07
CA PHE A 52 -0.82 -4.25 -7.51
C PHE A 52 -2.11 -4.48 -8.29
N LYS A 53 -2.78 -5.62 -8.04
CA LYS A 53 -4.06 -5.96 -8.68
C LYS A 53 -5.13 -4.91 -8.37
N ALA A 54 -5.28 -4.51 -7.11
CA ALA A 54 -6.25 -3.52 -6.69
C ALA A 54 -6.00 -2.17 -7.37
N PHE A 55 -4.75 -1.70 -7.39
CA PHE A 55 -4.38 -0.44 -8.04
C PHE A 55 -4.68 -0.44 -9.53
N LYS A 56 -4.25 -1.48 -10.27
CA LYS A 56 -4.49 -1.59 -11.71
C LYS A 56 -5.99 -1.64 -12.03
N ASN A 57 -6.77 -2.41 -11.25
CA ASN A 57 -8.22 -2.51 -11.44
C ASN A 57 -8.91 -1.17 -11.18
N THR A 58 -8.59 -0.48 -10.08
CA THR A 58 -9.19 0.82 -9.77
C THR A 58 -8.79 1.90 -10.77
N LYS A 59 -7.56 1.88 -11.28
CA LYS A 59 -7.11 2.82 -12.33
C LYS A 59 -7.97 2.73 -13.59
N LEU A 60 -8.54 1.57 -13.91
CA LEU A 60 -9.41 1.38 -15.08
C LEU A 60 -10.80 2.01 -14.89
N THR A 61 -11.22 2.32 -13.66
CA THR A 61 -12.57 2.78 -13.34
C THR A 61 -12.69 4.30 -13.22
N THR A 62 -12.04 5.07 -14.11
CA THR A 62 -12.08 6.55 -14.20
C THR A 62 -11.67 7.33 -12.93
N LYS A 63 -11.05 6.69 -11.95
CA LYS A 63 -10.51 7.37 -10.77
C LYS A 63 -9.15 7.98 -11.08
N THR A 64 -8.82 9.05 -10.38
CA THR A 64 -7.46 9.58 -10.42
C THR A 64 -6.48 8.54 -9.91
N ILE A 65 -5.22 8.65 -10.34
CA ILE A 65 -4.21 7.67 -9.94
C ILE A 65 -3.97 7.73 -8.41
N GLU A 66 -4.12 8.91 -7.81
CA GLU A 66 -4.03 9.11 -6.37
C GLU A 66 -5.18 8.41 -5.61
N GLU A 67 -6.42 8.55 -6.08
CA GLU A 67 -7.56 7.80 -5.52
C GLU A 67 -7.32 6.28 -5.65
N ALA A 68 -6.85 5.81 -6.80
CA ALA A 68 -6.53 4.40 -7.01
C ALA A 68 -5.47 3.88 -6.03
N ALA A 69 -4.47 4.69 -5.70
CA ALA A 69 -3.49 4.35 -4.68
C ALA A 69 -4.13 4.20 -3.28
N PHE A 70 -5.02 5.11 -2.90
CA PHE A 70 -5.71 5.06 -1.61
C PHE A 70 -6.81 3.99 -1.52
N GLU A 71 -7.25 3.41 -2.62
CA GLU A 71 -8.17 2.28 -2.60
C GLU A 71 -7.49 0.94 -2.25
N THR A 72 -6.18 0.85 -2.43
CA THR A 72 -5.39 -0.33 -2.06
C THR A 72 -5.38 -0.55 -0.54
N TRP A 73 -5.03 -1.76 -0.09
CA TRP A 73 -4.93 -2.01 1.35
C TRP A 73 -3.83 -1.14 1.98
N THR A 74 -2.65 -1.05 1.34
CA THR A 74 -1.55 -0.20 1.81
C THR A 74 -1.95 1.27 1.84
N GLY A 75 -2.62 1.77 0.80
CA GLY A 75 -3.11 3.16 0.77
C GLY A 75 -4.08 3.46 1.91
N LYS A 76 -5.03 2.56 2.18
CA LYS A 76 -5.95 2.70 3.33
C LYS A 76 -5.23 2.75 4.68
N GLN A 77 -4.16 1.98 4.86
CA GLN A 77 -3.37 2.05 6.09
C GLN A 77 -2.55 3.35 6.15
N ALA A 78 -1.95 3.77 5.05
CA ALA A 78 -1.22 5.03 4.95
C ALA A 78 -2.12 6.22 5.32
N TYR A 79 -3.33 6.27 4.75
CA TYR A 79 -4.30 7.33 5.05
C TYR A 79 -4.66 7.41 6.55
N LYS A 80 -4.87 6.25 7.19
CA LYS A 80 -5.13 6.18 8.65
C LYS A 80 -3.98 6.70 9.51
N GLN A 81 -2.76 6.69 8.99
CA GLN A 81 -1.54 7.17 9.67
C GLN A 81 -1.19 8.62 9.28
N GLY A 82 -2.11 9.32 8.61
CA GLY A 82 -1.95 10.74 8.24
C GLY A 82 -1.23 10.99 6.93
N PHE A 83 -0.89 9.95 6.15
CA PHE A 83 -0.36 10.14 4.79
C PHE A 83 -1.51 10.38 3.82
N THR A 84 -1.78 11.64 3.50
CA THR A 84 -2.96 12.08 2.76
C THR A 84 -2.71 12.35 1.28
N LYS A 85 -1.45 12.33 0.84
CA LYS A 85 -1.07 12.49 -0.57
C LYS A 85 -0.39 11.25 -1.12
N ALA A 86 -0.72 10.84 -2.34
CA ALA A 86 -0.06 9.75 -3.06
C ALA A 86 0.56 10.22 -4.38
N THR A 87 1.83 9.91 -4.61
CA THR A 87 2.57 10.21 -5.84
C THR A 87 3.05 8.93 -6.50
N VAL A 88 2.81 8.78 -7.80
CA VAL A 88 3.26 7.62 -8.56
C VAL A 88 4.72 7.81 -8.96
N ILE A 89 5.58 6.91 -8.51
CA ILE A 89 6.99 6.87 -8.91
C ILE A 89 7.18 5.89 -10.06
N THR A 90 6.46 4.77 -10.05
CA THR A 90 6.50 3.77 -11.13
C THR A 90 5.14 3.12 -11.28
N ASP A 91 4.71 2.93 -12.52
CA ASP A 91 3.50 2.19 -12.87
C ASP A 91 3.73 1.47 -14.21
N ASN A 92 4.20 0.24 -14.15
CA ASN A 92 4.37 -0.65 -15.31
C ASN A 92 3.84 -2.06 -15.00
N ASP A 93 4.06 -3.01 -15.89
CA ASP A 93 3.47 -4.35 -15.78
C ASP A 93 4.13 -5.21 -14.70
N ASN A 94 5.34 -4.84 -14.26
CA ASN A 94 6.11 -5.60 -13.28
C ASN A 94 6.11 -4.96 -11.89
N LEU A 95 5.91 -3.65 -11.81
CA LEU A 95 6.03 -2.88 -10.58
C LEU A 95 5.09 -1.67 -10.58
N VAL A 96 4.38 -1.51 -9.47
CA VAL A 96 3.77 -0.24 -9.05
C VAL A 96 4.51 0.24 -7.80
N LEU A 97 5.04 1.45 -7.87
CA LEU A 97 5.71 2.12 -6.76
C LEU A 97 5.01 3.45 -6.49
N ILE A 98 4.38 3.54 -5.32
CA ILE A 98 3.67 4.75 -4.87
C ILE A 98 4.32 5.29 -3.61
N GLU A 99 4.56 6.59 -3.59
CA GLU A 99 4.99 7.33 -2.40
C GLU A 99 3.80 8.01 -1.73
N PHE A 100 3.59 7.72 -0.45
CA PHE A 100 2.56 8.34 0.39
C PHE A 100 3.21 9.34 1.34
N THR A 101 2.74 10.58 1.36
CA THR A 101 3.31 11.69 2.15
C THR A 101 2.24 12.34 3.02
N LYS A 102 2.65 12.93 4.15
CA LYS A 102 1.79 13.76 5.00
C LYS A 102 1.70 15.15 4.36
N GLN A 103 0.49 15.71 4.25
CA GLN A 103 0.26 17.10 3.84
C GLN A 103 -0.35 17.91 4.98
#